data_AF-A0A2W1NEM4-F1
#
_entry.id   AF-A0A2W1NEM4-F1
#
_cell.length_a   1.000
_cell.length_b   1.000
_cell.length_c   1.000
_cell.angle_alpha   90.00
_cell.angle_beta   90.00
_cell.angle_gamma   90.00
#
_symmetry.space_group_name_H-M   'P 1'
#
loop_
_entity.id
_entity.type
_entity.pdbx_description
1 polymer ?
#
loop_
_entity_poly.entity_id
_entity_poly.type
_entity_poly.pdbx_seq_one_letter_code
_entity_poly.pdbx_strand_id
1 'polypeptide(L)'
;MSEGMADRALLLLEQTSLKDLAEVNSKEYVRWQSIKRGRARFSAEELEQLGALYPQYRWWLMTGEVMPDVGQTSPEYDEAHPASIKPSAV
;
A
#
# COMPACT_ATOMS: atom_id res chain seq x y z
N MET A 1 15.97 9.17 -6.52
CA MET A 1 15.11 8.45 -7.49
C MET A 1 13.73 9.04 -7.31
N SER A 2 13.05 9.47 -8.37
CA SER A 2 11.71 10.02 -8.20
C SER A 2 10.76 8.89 -7.82
N GLU A 3 10.28 8.86 -6.57
CA GLU A 3 9.36 7.82 -6.08
C GLU A 3 7.96 8.06 -6.65
N GLY A 4 7.69 7.46 -7.80
CA GLY A 4 6.38 7.46 -8.42
C GLY A 4 5.35 6.73 -7.54
N MET A 5 4.08 6.99 -7.81
CA MET A 5 2.96 6.26 -7.18
C MET A 5 3.13 4.74 -7.31
N ALA A 6 3.61 4.27 -8.48
CA ALA A 6 3.88 2.85 -8.71
C ALA A 6 5.00 2.32 -7.82
N ASP A 7 6.08 3.07 -7.59
CA ASP A 7 7.19 2.66 -6.72
C ASP A 7 6.72 2.52 -5.27
N ARG A 8 5.94 3.50 -4.78
CA ARG A 8 5.33 3.46 -3.43
C ARG A 8 4.38 2.27 -3.27
N ALA A 9 3.54 2.01 -4.26
CA ALA A 9 2.63 0.88 -4.24
C ALA A 9 3.36 -0.47 -4.26
N LEU A 10 4.46 -0.59 -5.01
CA LEU A 10 5.31 -1.78 -5.00
C LEU A 10 6.01 -1.98 -3.65
N LEU A 11 6.51 -0.90 -3.03
CA LEU A 11 7.09 -0.95 -1.68
C LEU A 11 6.08 -1.47 -0.65
N LEU A 12 4.83 -1.03 -0.73
CA LEU A 12 3.77 -1.51 0.15
C LEU A 12 3.39 -2.97 -0.16
N LEU A 13 3.34 -3.34 -1.45
CA LEU A 13 3.07 -4.72 -1.89
C LEU A 13 4.13 -5.72 -1.39
N GLU A 14 5.40 -5.30 -1.28
CA GLU A 14 6.46 -6.14 -0.72
C GLU A 14 6.14 -6.57 0.73
N GLN A 15 5.56 -5.66 1.51
CA GLN A 15 5.14 -5.87 2.89
C GLN A 15 3.77 -6.54 3.03
N THR A 16 3.02 -6.64 1.93
CA THR A 16 1.66 -7.19 1.90
C THR A 16 1.68 -8.69 1.61
N SER A 17 0.87 -9.47 2.34
CA SER A 17 0.61 -10.86 2.01
C SER A 17 -0.36 -10.95 0.84
N LEU A 18 0.02 -11.67 -0.23
CA LEU A 18 -0.83 -11.82 -1.42
C LEU A 18 -2.16 -12.52 -1.14
N LYS A 19 -2.25 -13.25 -0.02
CA LYS A 19 -3.48 -13.93 0.41
C LYS A 19 -4.54 -12.94 0.89
N ASP A 20 -4.15 -11.74 1.32
CA ASP A 20 -5.06 -10.70 1.78
C ASP A 20 -5.65 -9.91 0.59
N LEU A 21 -5.01 -10.01 -0.58
CA LEU A 21 -5.43 -9.34 -1.81
C LEU A 21 -6.28 -10.24 -2.71
N ALA A 22 -6.05 -11.55 -2.69
CA ALA A 22 -6.77 -12.49 -3.56
C ALA A 22 -6.75 -13.92 -3.02
N GLU A 23 -7.76 -14.70 -3.40
CA GLU A 23 -7.81 -16.14 -3.12
C GLU A 23 -6.61 -16.87 -3.77
N VAL A 24 -5.95 -17.76 -3.03
CA VAL A 24 -4.78 -18.49 -3.50
C VAL A 24 -5.09 -19.27 -4.79
N ASN A 25 -4.20 -19.17 -5.78
CA ASN A 25 -4.32 -19.76 -7.13
C ASN A 25 -5.42 -19.15 -8.03
N SER A 26 -6.15 -18.13 -7.57
CA SER A 26 -7.04 -17.37 -8.44
C SER A 26 -6.25 -16.59 -9.51
N LYS A 27 -6.96 -16.15 -10.55
CA LYS A 27 -6.38 -15.29 -11.61
C LYS A 27 -5.77 -14.02 -11.02
N GLU A 28 -6.45 -13.40 -10.05
CA GLU A 28 -6.00 -12.19 -9.36
C GLU A 28 -4.74 -12.48 -8.52
N TYR A 29 -4.68 -13.62 -7.84
CA TYR A 29 -3.48 -14.00 -7.09
C TYR A 29 -2.24 -14.16 -8.00
N VAL A 30 -2.40 -14.82 -9.16
CA VAL A 30 -1.32 -14.96 -10.15
C VAL A 30 -0.91 -13.60 -10.73
N ARG A 31 -1.88 -12.69 -10.91
CA ARG A 31 -1.63 -11.31 -11.34
C ARG A 31 -0.77 -10.57 -10.32
N TRP A 32 -1.15 -10.61 -9.04
CA TRP A 32 -0.39 -10.03 -7.94
C TRP A 32 1.03 -10.62 -7.83
N GLN A 33 1.19 -11.94 -7.99
CA GLN A 33 2.50 -12.57 -8.05
C GLN A 33 3.36 -12.05 -9.20
N SER A 34 2.76 -11.77 -10.35
CA SER A 34 3.47 -11.26 -11.53
C SER A 34 3.93 -9.82 -11.33
N ILE A 35 3.11 -8.99 -10.68
CA ILE A 35 3.47 -7.61 -10.30
C ILE A 35 4.60 -7.61 -9.29
N LYS A 36 4.46 -8.38 -8.19
CA LYS A 36 5.48 -8.48 -7.13
C LYS A 36 6.84 -8.95 -7.67
N ARG A 37 6.84 -9.80 -8.70
CA ARG A 37 8.05 -10.28 -9.38
C ARG A 37 8.56 -9.35 -10.49
N GLY A 38 7.96 -8.18 -10.68
CA GLY A 38 8.33 -7.23 -11.74
C GLY A 38 8.05 -7.72 -13.17
N ARG A 39 7.24 -8.77 -13.34
CA ARG A 39 6.87 -9.35 -14.64
C ARG A 39 5.68 -8.67 -15.29
N ALA A 40 4.98 -7.83 -14.55
CA ALA A 40 3.82 -7.10 -15.05
C ALA A 40 3.75 -5.72 -14.39
N ARG A 41 3.21 -4.75 -15.13
CA ARG A 41 3.06 -3.38 -14.61
C ARG A 41 1.96 -3.31 -13.56
N PHE A 42 2.16 -2.39 -12.64
CA PHE A 42 1.16 -1.95 -11.67
C PHE A 42 0.14 -1.03 -12.37
N SER A 43 -1.15 -1.14 -12.04
CA SER A 43 -2.21 -0.32 -12.63
C SER A 43 -3.04 0.39 -11.55
N ALA A 44 -4.01 1.21 -11.97
CA ALA A 44 -4.90 1.92 -11.05
C ALA A 44 -5.79 0.96 -10.25
N GLU A 45 -6.22 -0.16 -10.84
CA GLU A 45 -7.07 -1.16 -10.15
C GLU A 45 -6.33 -1.76 -8.95
N GLU A 46 -5.06 -2.14 -9.12
CA GLU A 46 -4.22 -2.63 -8.04
C GLU A 46 -3.92 -1.55 -6.99
N LEU A 47 -3.85 -0.27 -7.40
CA LEU A 47 -3.75 0.84 -6.45
C LEU A 47 -4.98 0.92 -5.56
N GLU A 48 -6.17 0.81 -6.14
CA GLU A 48 -7.43 0.86 -5.41
C GLU A 48 -7.56 -0.34 -4.45
N GLN A 49 -7.18 -1.54 -4.89
CA GLN A 49 -7.16 -2.73 -4.04
C GLN A 49 -6.18 -2.59 -2.86
N LEU A 50 -4.96 -2.10 -3.09
CA LEU A 50 -3.99 -1.83 -2.02
C LEU A 50 -4.48 -0.72 -1.08
N GLY A 51 -5.06 0.35 -1.63
CA GLY A 51 -5.64 1.43 -0.84
C GLY A 51 -6.86 0.99 -0.03
N ALA A 52 -7.62 -0.02 -0.48
CA ALA A 52 -8.69 -0.62 0.30
C ALA A 52 -8.14 -1.38 1.53
N LEU A 53 -7.02 -2.09 1.36
CA LEU A 53 -6.37 -2.84 2.42
C LEU A 53 -5.63 -1.94 3.42
N TYR A 54 -5.05 -0.82 2.95
CA TYR A 54 -4.30 0.14 3.76
C TYR A 54 -4.89 1.56 3.63
N PRO A 55 -6.08 1.82 4.21
CA PRO A 55 -6.76 3.11 4.10
C PRO A 55 -5.94 4.29 4.65
N GLN A 56 -5.09 4.04 5.65
CA GLN A 56 -4.20 5.03 6.26
C GLN A 56 -3.03 5.45 5.35
N TYR A 57 -2.75 4.71 4.29
CA TYR A 57 -1.65 5.01 3.36
C TYR A 57 -2.14 5.61 2.04
N ARG A 58 -3.45 5.87 1.87
CA ARG A 58 -4.02 6.33 0.59
C ARG A 58 -3.44 7.66 0.13
N TRP A 59 -3.31 8.62 1.04
CA TRP A 59 -2.72 9.91 0.71
C TRP A 59 -1.27 9.74 0.24
N TRP A 60 -0.46 9.03 1.03
CA TRP A 60 0.92 8.74 0.68
C TRP A 60 1.06 7.97 -0.63
N LEU A 61 0.20 6.98 -0.91
CA LEU A 61 0.18 6.25 -2.19
C LEU A 61 -0.08 7.19 -3.37
N MET A 62 -0.91 8.22 -3.20
CA MET A 62 -1.26 9.16 -4.26
C MET A 62 -0.23 10.28 -4.41
N THR A 63 0.05 11.01 -3.34
CA THR A 63 0.82 12.27 -3.36
C THR A 63 2.30 12.08 -3.03
N GLY A 64 2.61 11.08 -2.20
CA GLY A 64 3.94 10.85 -1.64
C GLY A 64 4.17 11.62 -0.35
N GLU A 65 3.15 12.36 0.10
CA GLU A 65 3.15 13.13 1.33
C GLU A 65 2.43 12.36 2.44
N VAL A 66 2.59 12.81 3.69
CA VAL A 66 1.85 12.30 4.85
C VAL A 66 1.05 13.42 5.50
N MET A 67 -0.11 13.10 6.08
CA MET A 67 -0.90 13.98 6.93
C MET A 67 -1.25 13.24 8.25
N PRO A 68 -0.29 13.14 9.19
CA PRO A 68 -0.47 12.38 10.43
C PRO A 68 -1.65 12.85 11.27
N ASP A 69 -1.97 14.15 11.27
CA ASP A 69 -3.08 14.73 12.03
C ASP A 69 -4.45 14.16 11.66
N VAL A 70 -4.60 13.61 10.45
CA VAL A 70 -5.84 12.96 9.97
C VAL A 70 -5.67 11.45 9.77
N GLY A 71 -4.61 10.86 10.34
CA GLY A 71 -4.33 9.43 10.27
C GLY A 71 -3.92 8.94 8.88
N GLN A 72 -3.44 9.84 8.01
CA GLN A 72 -2.90 9.49 6.69
C GLN A 72 -1.37 9.49 6.78
N THR A 73 -0.76 8.32 6.90
CA THR A 73 0.68 8.14 7.14
C THR A 73 1.34 7.36 6.00
N SER A 74 2.57 6.92 6.23
CA SER A 74 3.32 6.03 5.33
C SER A 74 3.97 4.93 6.15
N PRO A 75 4.35 3.79 5.53
CA PRO A 75 5.09 2.73 6.24
C PRO A 75 6.36 3.25 6.93
N GLU A 76 7.11 4.14 6.27
CA GLU A 76 8.31 4.76 6.84
C GLU A 76 7.98 5.66 8.04
N TYR A 77 6.91 6.45 7.95
CA TYR A 77 6.46 7.30 9.05
C TYR A 77 6.07 6.46 10.28
N ASP A 78 5.32 5.38 10.07
CA ASP A 78 4.84 4.51 11.15
C ASP A 78 6.00 3.72 11.78
N GLU A 79 7.00 3.28 11.00
CA GLU A 79 8.22 2.64 11.50
C GLU A 79 9.03 3.60 12.39
N ALA A 80 9.14 4.88 11.99
CA ALA A 80 9.82 5.90 12.76
C ALA A 80 9.03 6.37 14.01
N HIS A 81 7.70 6.19 14.04
CA HIS A 81 6.82 6.67 15.10
C HIS A 81 5.92 5.55 15.67
N PRO A 82 6.48 4.49 16.26
CA PRO A 82 5.72 3.32 16.72
C PRO A 82 4.77 3.58 17.92
N ALA A 83 4.73 4.80 18.48
CA ALA A 83 4.10 5.11 19.76
C ALA A 83 2.80 5.95 19.71
N SER A 84 2.25 6.30 18.53
CA SER A 84 1.12 7.26 18.43
C SER A 84 -0.09 6.81 17.61
N ILE A 85 -0.26 5.52 17.34
CA ILE A 85 -1.53 5.00 16.79
C ILE A 85 -2.54 4.88 17.95
N LYS A 86 -3.04 6.00 18.45
CA LYS A 86 -4.27 6.01 19.25
C LYS A 86 -5.43 6.20 18.29
N PRO A 87 -6.46 5.34 18.31
CA PRO A 87 -7.70 5.65 17.63
C PRO A 87 -8.31 6.87 18.33
N SER A 88 -8.35 8.01 17.65
CA SER A 88 -9.22 9.10 18.05
C SER A 88 -10.64 8.65 17.71
N ALA A 89 -11.25 7.90 18.63
CA ALA A 89 -12.67 7.59 18.59
C ALA A 89 -13.43 8.87 18.96
N VAL A 90 -14.19 9.40 18.01
CA VAL A 90 -15.30 10.33 18.25
C VAL A 90 -16.62 9.55 18.13
#